data_AF-A0A357TPP3-F1
#
_entry.id   AF-A0A357TPP3-F1
#
_cell.length_a   1.000
_cell.length_b   1.000
_cell.length_c   1.000
_cell.angle_alpha   90.00
_cell.angle_beta   90.00
_cell.angle_gamma   90.00
#
_symmetry.space_group_name_H-M   'P 1'
#
loop_
_entity.id
_entity.type
_entity.pdbx_description
1 polymer ?
#
loop_
_entity_poly.entity_id
_entity_poly.type
_entity_poly.pdbx_seq_one_letter_code
_entity_poly.pdbx_strand_id
1 'polypeptide(L)'
;MVNKFDTQFLIEGSNLDEDDIRAGIMASAEGDCLIVVGDEEVVKVHYHTDTPWKVLEYAASQGDLHKIIVENMERQANGLDG
;
A
#
# COMPACT_ATOMS: atom_id res chain seq x y z
N MET A 1 -13.50 -9.31 7.51
CA MET A 1 -12.48 -8.81 6.58
C MET A 1 -11.97 -10.00 5.78
N VAL A 2 -11.71 -9.82 4.48
CA VAL A 2 -11.14 -10.88 3.65
C VAL A 2 -9.62 -10.90 3.82
N ASN A 3 -8.98 -9.73 3.74
CA ASN A 3 -7.55 -9.53 4.00
C ASN A 3 -7.31 -8.94 5.40
N LYS A 4 -6.21 -9.31 6.05
CA LYS A 4 -5.94 -8.98 7.47
C LYS A 4 -5.13 -7.71 7.69
N PHE A 5 -4.25 -7.36 6.77
CA PHE A 5 -3.36 -6.22 6.96
C PHE A 5 -3.81 -5.02 6.15
N ASP A 6 -3.89 -3.88 6.81
CA ASP A 6 -3.93 -2.58 6.16
C ASP A 6 -2.50 -2.10 5.92
N THR A 7 -2.17 -1.85 4.65
CA THR A 7 -0.85 -1.41 4.21
C THR A 7 -0.96 -0.01 3.65
N GLN A 8 -0.41 0.96 4.36
CA GLN A 8 -0.41 2.37 3.97
C GLN A 8 1.02 2.89 3.84
N PHE A 9 1.30 3.67 2.81
CA PHE A 9 2.61 4.29 2.60
C PHE A 9 2.53 5.46 1.64
N LEU A 10 3.62 6.23 1.58
CA LEU A 10 3.87 7.25 0.58
C LEU A 10 5.06 6.86 -0.29
N ILE A 11 4.94 7.07 -1.59
CA ILE A 11 6.02 7.02 -2.57
C ILE A 11 6.32 8.46 -2.98
N GLU A 12 7.55 8.92 -2.77
CA GLU A 12 8.06 10.20 -3.25
C GLU A 12 9.02 9.96 -4.42
N GLY A 13 8.89 10.73 -5.50
CA GLY A 13 9.62 10.50 -6.74
C GLY A 13 9.45 11.62 -7.76
N SER A 14 9.66 11.29 -9.03
CA SER A 14 9.38 12.20 -10.14
C SER A 14 8.74 11.44 -11.29
N ASN A 15 7.77 12.06 -11.97
CA ASN A 15 6.94 11.44 -13.00
C ASN A 15 6.18 10.20 -12.50
N LEU A 16 5.67 10.25 -11.27
CA LEU A 16 4.78 9.20 -10.76
C LEU A 16 3.45 9.24 -11.52
N ASP A 17 2.93 8.07 -11.85
CA ASP A 17 1.61 7.90 -12.49
C ASP A 17 0.74 6.99 -11.62
N GLU A 18 -0.45 7.49 -11.24
CA GLU A 18 -1.36 6.79 -10.33
C GLU A 18 -1.90 5.49 -10.93
N ASP A 19 -2.11 5.45 -12.25
CA ASP A 19 -2.69 4.30 -12.94
C ASP A 19 -1.65 3.18 -13.10
N ASP A 20 -0.40 3.54 -13.42
CA ASP A 20 0.71 2.59 -13.45
C ASP A 20 0.98 2.01 -12.05
N ILE A 21 0.98 2.86 -11.01
CA ILE A 21 1.16 2.42 -9.61
C ILE A 21 0.02 1.49 -9.18
N ARG A 22 -1.23 1.85 -9.51
CA ARG A 22 -2.40 1.01 -9.24
C ARG A 22 -2.27 -0.36 -9.92
N ALA A 23 -1.91 -0.39 -11.20
CA ALA A 23 -1.75 -1.63 -11.95
C ALA A 23 -0.61 -2.50 -11.37
N GLY A 24 0.53 -1.89 -11.02
CA GLY A 24 1.66 -2.58 -10.43
C GLY A 24 1.36 -3.18 -9.05
N ILE A 25 0.63 -2.47 -8.20
CA ILE A 25 0.18 -3.01 -6.90
C ILE A 25 -0.74 -4.22 -7.09
N MET A 26 -1.75 -4.11 -7.96
CA MET A 26 -2.68 -5.21 -8.25
C MET A 26 -1.99 -6.43 -8.86
N ALA A 27 -0.91 -6.24 -9.62
CA ALA A 27 -0.11 -7.33 -10.16
C ALA A 27 0.81 -7.97 -9.11
N SER A 28 1.19 -7.22 -8.07
CA SER A 28 2.15 -7.64 -7.05
C SER A 28 1.50 -8.46 -5.93
N ALA A 29 0.28 -8.13 -5.54
CA ALA A 29 -0.44 -8.80 -4.47
C ALA A 29 -1.95 -8.85 -4.72
N GLU A 30 -2.58 -9.94 -4.28
CA GLU A 30 -4.04 -10.01 -4.17
C GLU A 30 -4.50 -9.25 -2.91
N GLY A 31 -5.69 -8.68 -2.98
CA GLY A 31 -6.20 -7.81 -1.93
C GLY A 31 -7.46 -7.06 -2.33
N ASP A 32 -7.91 -6.19 -1.43
CA ASP A 32 -9.09 -5.35 -1.59
C ASP A 32 -8.85 -3.91 -1.11
N CYS A 33 -9.81 -3.02 -1.38
CA CYS A 33 -9.77 -1.62 -0.95
C CYS A 33 -8.51 -0.84 -1.39
N LEU A 34 -8.02 -1.07 -2.62
CA LEU A 34 -6.90 -0.30 -3.17
C LEU A 34 -7.30 1.16 -3.41
N ILE A 35 -6.59 2.07 -2.75
CA ILE A 35 -6.63 3.51 -2.99
C ILE A 35 -5.23 3.94 -3.37
N VAL A 36 -5.12 4.63 -4.51
CA VAL A 36 -3.90 5.25 -5.01
C VAL A 36 -4.29 6.68 -5.36
N VAL A 37 -3.71 7.65 -4.66
CA VAL A 37 -4.01 9.09 -4.81
C VAL A 37 -2.74 9.92 -4.67
N GLY A 38 -2.57 10.96 -5.48
CA GLY A 38 -1.37 11.78 -5.48
C GLY A 38 -1.19 12.61 -6.75
N ASP A 39 0.06 12.92 -7.03
CA ASP A 39 0.52 13.64 -8.22
C ASP A 39 1.87 13.06 -8.70
N GLU A 40 2.52 13.77 -9.63
CA GLU A 40 3.78 13.35 -10.24
C GLU A 40 4.99 13.34 -9.28
N GLU A 41 4.87 13.95 -8.09
CA GLU A 41 5.93 14.02 -7.07
C GLU A 41 5.67 13.07 -5.90
N VAL A 42 4.41 12.95 -5.44
CA VAL A 42 4.06 12.12 -4.28
C VAL A 42 2.76 11.35 -4.50
N VAL A 43 2.80 10.04 -4.25
CA VAL A 43 1.63 9.15 -4.28
C VAL A 43 1.41 8.48 -2.93
N LYS A 44 0.19 8.57 -2.41
CA LYS A 44 -0.29 7.83 -1.24
C LYS A 44 -1.01 6.56 -1.67
N VAL A 45 -0.68 5.47 -0.99
CA VAL A 45 -1.32 4.17 -1.17
C VAL A 45 -1.97 3.70 0.13
N HIS A 46 -3.15 3.12 0.01
CA HIS A 46 -3.83 2.33 1.04
C HIS A 46 -4.29 1.03 0.39
N TYR A 47 -3.95 -0.11 0.98
CA TYR A 47 -4.36 -1.40 0.43
C TYR A 47 -4.51 -2.48 1.50
N HIS A 48 -5.59 -3.25 1.43
CA HIS A 48 -5.76 -4.42 2.28
C HIS A 48 -5.24 -5.67 1.57
N THR A 49 -4.23 -6.32 2.14
CA THR A 49 -3.65 -7.55 1.58
C THR A 49 -3.10 -8.44 2.68
N ASP A 50 -3.09 -9.75 2.46
CA ASP A 50 -2.37 -10.69 3.33
C ASP A 50 -0.86 -10.75 3.05
N THR A 51 -0.38 -10.06 1.99
CA THR A 51 1.03 -10.06 1.58
C THR A 51 1.61 -8.64 1.45
N PRO A 52 1.63 -7.83 2.54
CA PRO A 52 2.12 -6.44 2.51
C PRO A 52 3.53 -6.30 1.93
N TRP A 53 4.41 -7.27 2.19
CA TRP A 53 5.80 -7.24 1.71
C TRP A 53 5.93 -7.19 0.19
N LYS A 54 5.00 -7.80 -0.58
CA LYS A 54 5.04 -7.75 -2.05
C LYS A 54 4.67 -6.38 -2.59
N VAL A 55 3.72 -5.73 -1.93
CA VAL A 55 3.29 -4.36 -2.28
C VAL A 55 4.42 -3.37 -1.98
N LEU A 56 5.07 -3.52 -0.82
CA LEU A 56 6.20 -2.68 -0.43
C LEU A 56 7.43 -2.91 -1.34
N GLU A 57 7.69 -4.15 -1.76
CA GLU A 57 8.75 -4.48 -2.73
C GLU A 57 8.52 -3.75 -4.06
N TYR A 58 7.30 -3.81 -4.61
CA TYR A 58 6.95 -3.04 -5.80
C TYR A 58 7.10 -1.53 -5.57
N ALA A 59 6.52 -0.99 -4.49
CA ALA A 59 6.53 0.44 -4.21
C ALA A 59 7.96 1.00 -4.08
N ALA A 60 8.88 0.25 -3.46
CA ALA A 60 10.29 0.61 -3.34
C ALA A 60 11.03 0.66 -4.70
N SER A 61 10.47 0.06 -5.76
CA SER A 61 11.01 0.19 -7.12
C SER A 61 10.58 1.47 -7.85
N GLN A 62 9.56 2.18 -7.34
CA GLN A 62 8.97 3.35 -7.98
C GLN A 62 9.59 4.67 -7.48
N GLY A 63 10.07 4.72 -6.24
CA GLY A 63 10.60 5.93 -5.63
C GLY A 63 11.06 5.71 -4.19
N ASP A 64 11.26 6.80 -3.46
CA ASP A 64 11.56 6.77 -2.03
C ASP A 64 10.30 6.43 -1.23
N LEU A 65 10.37 5.40 -0.40
CA LEU A 65 9.24 4.86 0.32
C LEU A 65 9.28 5.32 1.78
N HIS A 66 8.27 6.05 2.23
CA HIS A 66 8.24 6.57 3.60
C HIS A 66 6.84 6.58 4.23
N LYS A 67 6.78 6.83 5.54
CA LYS A 67 5.56 6.75 6.37
C LYS A 67 4.80 5.42 6.20
N ILE A 68 5.55 4.32 6.16
CA ILE A 68 5.02 2.97 6.00
C ILE A 68 4.31 2.54 7.29
N ILE A 69 3.08 2.10 7.14
CA ILE A 69 2.23 1.55 8.20
C ILE A 69 1.72 0.19 7.70
N VAL A 70 1.89 -0.85 8.51
CA VAL A 70 1.32 -2.17 8.29
C VAL A 70 0.62 -2.59 9.57
N GLU A 71 -0.71 -2.63 9.53
CA GLU A 71 -1.54 -2.85 10.72
C GLU A 71 -2.41 -4.09 10.55
N ASN A 72 -2.44 -4.96 11.55
CA ASN A 72 -3.33 -6.11 11.62
C ASN A 72 -4.73 -5.66 12.08
N MET A 73 -5.62 -5.48 11.11
CA MET A 73 -6.99 -5.02 11.36
C MET A 73 -7.81 -5.99 12.22
N GLU A 74 -7.53 -7.30 12.16
CA GLU A 74 -8.19 -8.30 13.01
C GLU A 74 -7.82 -8.08 14.48
N ARG A 75 -6.56 -7.77 14.78
CA ARG A 75 -6.12 -7.45 16.15
C ARG A 75 -6.74 -6.15 16.64
N GLN A 76 -6.72 -5.10 15.83
CA GLN A 76 -7.35 -3.82 16.16
C GLN A 76 -8.85 -3.97 16.45
N ALA A 77 -9.58 -4.74 15.63
CA ALA A 77 -11.00 -5.01 15.83
C ALA A 77 -11.28 -5.76 17.14
N ASN A 78 -10.30 -6.52 17.65
CA ASN A 78 -10.36 -7.22 18.94
C ASN A 78 -9.81 -6.39 20.11
N GLY A 79 -9.50 -5.11 19.91
CA GLY A 79 -8.94 -4.22 20.93
C GLY A 79 -7.51 -4.55 21.32
N LEU A 80 -6.78 -5.26 20.46
CA LEU A 80 -5.37 -5.57 20.63
C LEU A 80 -4.52 -4.60 19.83
N ASP A 81 -3.28 -4.38 20.26
CA ASP A 81 -2.26 -3.68 19.47
C ASP A 81 -2.03 -4.44 18.16
N GLY A 82 -2.27 -3.81 17.03
CA GLY A 82 -2.41 -4.45 15.72
C GLY A 82 -1.66 -3.71 14.64
#